data_AF-A0A8C8DYU9-F1
#
_entry.id   AF-A0A8C8DYU9-F1
#
_cell.length_a   1.000
_cell.length_b   1.000
_cell.length_c   1.000
_cell.angle_alpha   90.00
_cell.angle_beta   90.00
_cell.angle_gamma   90.00
#
_symmetry.space_group_name_H-M   'P 1'
#
loop_
_entity.id
_entity.type
_entity.pdbx_description
1 polymer ?
#
loop_
_entity_poly.entity_id
_entity_poly.type
_entity_poly.pdbx_seq_one_letter_code
_entity_poly.pdbx_strand_id
1 'polypeptide(L)'
;MGPLVWGAVTQQPRPYKCPAGRLSINEVVKGGGILAEEKDRLQPRTLWAFGSAPRFYPSSVTNSQETEMKFIIGIGGVTNGGKTTLTNKLLKTFPNCCVVHQDDFFKKPDQIDVGEDGFRQWDVISALDMEAMVSTVKGWQENPVKFARSHGVSLSSDADGEAVHLLIVEGFLIYNYKPLIDIYDKCFYISIPYEECKRRRSTRTYTVPDPPGLFDGHVWPMYLKHRKEMESNCDRIGLQSRFDQKRVVKSSRPLTSRLLSSFTEYVDGTTTKEDIYNKVYESVQNSLLNQS
;
A
#
# COMPACT_ATOMS: atom_id res chain seq x y z
N MET A 1 32.84 24.72 43.72
CA MET A 1 33.55 24.08 42.58
C MET A 1 33.52 22.58 42.84
N GLY A 2 32.98 21.67 42.02
CA GLY A 2 32.30 21.70 40.72
C GLY A 2 31.41 20.43 40.61
N PRO A 3 30.68 20.22 39.51
CA PRO A 3 29.54 19.31 39.45
C PRO A 3 29.93 17.88 39.03
N LEU A 4 29.22 16.88 39.56
CA LEU A 4 29.25 15.49 39.07
C LEU A 4 28.20 15.33 37.97
N VAL A 5 28.70 15.32 36.73
CA VAL A 5 27.94 15.05 35.51
C VAL A 5 27.73 13.53 35.39
N TRP A 6 26.48 13.07 35.48
CA TRP A 6 26.13 11.72 35.04
C TRP A 6 26.04 11.72 33.51
N GLY A 7 27.00 11.03 32.88
CA GLY A 7 27.13 10.95 31.43
C GLY A 7 25.94 10.26 30.78
N ALA A 8 25.31 10.95 29.84
CA ALA A 8 24.36 10.37 28.91
C ALA A 8 25.11 9.36 28.02
N VAL A 9 24.75 8.08 28.13
CA VAL A 9 25.17 7.06 27.17
C VAL A 9 24.40 7.32 25.87
N THR A 10 25.02 8.04 24.95
CA THR A 10 24.55 8.18 23.58
C THR A 10 24.75 6.86 22.84
N GLN A 11 23.72 6.00 22.81
CA GLN A 11 23.68 4.89 21.87
C GLN A 11 23.34 5.43 20.48
N GLN A 12 24.27 5.33 19.54
CA GLN A 12 24.02 5.61 18.13
C GLN A 12 22.98 4.62 17.56
N PRO A 13 21.90 5.06 16.89
CA PRO A 13 20.95 4.14 16.28
C PRO A 13 21.44 3.68 14.90
N ARG A 14 21.54 2.36 14.72
CA ARG A 14 21.72 1.70 13.42
C ARG A 14 20.41 1.68 12.63
N PRO A 15 20.45 1.66 11.28
CA PRO A 15 19.26 1.75 10.44
C PRO A 15 18.28 0.61 10.73
N TYR A 16 17.00 0.95 10.74
CA TYR A 16 15.89 0.00 10.81
C TYR A 16 15.99 -0.95 9.61
N LYS A 17 16.42 -2.20 9.84
CA LYS A 17 16.29 -3.27 8.85
C LYS A 17 14.97 -3.98 9.10
N CYS A 18 14.16 -4.09 8.05
CA CYS A 18 12.97 -4.94 8.02
C CYS A 18 13.39 -6.39 8.38
N PRO A 19 12.54 -7.18 9.07
CA PRO A 19 12.84 -8.59 9.35
C PRO A 19 13.11 -9.36 8.04
N ALA A 20 14.10 -10.25 8.08
CA ALA A 20 14.62 -10.98 6.92
C ALA A 20 13.52 -11.70 6.12
N GLY A 21 13.54 -11.52 4.79
CA GLY A 21 12.66 -12.20 3.83
C GLY A 21 11.68 -11.31 3.05
N ARG A 22 11.77 -9.98 3.18
CA ARG A 22 10.91 -9.01 2.47
C ARG A 22 11.68 -8.39 1.30
N LEU A 23 11.20 -8.54 0.07
CA LEU A 23 11.63 -7.67 -1.03
C LEU A 23 11.06 -6.28 -0.71
N SER A 24 11.89 -5.39 -0.18
CA SER A 24 11.52 -4.00 0.08
C SER A 24 11.72 -3.19 -1.19
N ILE A 25 10.73 -2.35 -1.52
CA ILE A 25 10.81 -1.35 -2.60
C ILE A 25 12.05 -0.44 -2.43
N ASN A 26 12.49 -0.22 -1.18
CA ASN A 26 13.54 0.73 -0.84
C ASN A 26 14.98 0.20 -0.99
N GLU A 27 15.20 -1.07 -1.34
CA GLU A 27 16.57 -1.57 -1.62
C GLU A 27 17.09 -1.17 -3.01
N VAL A 28 16.24 -0.62 -3.89
CA VAL A 28 16.63 -0.19 -5.26
C VAL A 28 16.98 1.31 -5.34
N VAL A 29 16.57 2.14 -4.38
CA VAL A 29 16.74 3.62 -4.46
C VAL A 29 18.11 4.11 -3.96
N LYS A 30 18.98 3.24 -3.41
CA LYS A 30 20.29 3.65 -2.87
C LYS A 30 21.48 3.53 -3.83
N GLY A 31 21.26 3.25 -5.12
CA GLY A 31 22.34 3.09 -6.10
C GLY A 31 22.06 3.81 -7.41
N GLY A 32 22.05 5.13 -7.41
CA GLY A 32 21.82 5.91 -8.63
C GLY A 32 22.33 7.34 -8.51
N GLY A 33 23.63 7.49 -8.28
CA GLY A 33 24.30 8.78 -8.39
C GLY A 33 24.20 9.28 -9.83
N ILE A 34 23.59 10.46 -9.99
CA ILE A 34 23.61 11.24 -11.22
C ILE A 34 25.07 11.61 -11.48
N LEU A 35 25.67 11.05 -12.53
CA LEU A 35 26.86 11.62 -13.16
C LEU A 35 26.44 12.44 -14.38
N ALA A 36 27.03 13.61 -14.42
CA ALA A 36 26.75 14.72 -15.30
C ALA A 36 27.33 14.53 -16.70
N GLU A 37 26.75 15.33 -17.62
CA GLU A 37 27.34 15.95 -18.82
C GLU A 37 28.19 15.10 -19.77
N GLU A 38 27.72 15.01 -21.03
CA GLU A 38 28.61 15.29 -22.16
C GLU A 38 27.85 16.04 -23.27
N LYS A 39 28.23 17.30 -23.46
CA LYS A 39 27.95 18.12 -24.63
C LYS A 39 29.06 17.89 -25.66
N ASP A 40 28.69 17.70 -26.92
CA ASP A 40 29.36 18.26 -28.11
C ASP A 40 28.72 17.62 -29.36
N ARG A 41 28.67 18.18 -30.57
CA ARG A 41 28.72 19.54 -31.16
C ARG A 41 28.47 19.27 -32.66
N LEU A 42 27.72 20.12 -33.35
CA LEU A 42 27.41 20.02 -34.79
C LEU A 42 28.66 20.04 -35.70
N GLN A 43 28.53 19.50 -36.93
CA GLN A 43 28.76 20.14 -38.27
C GLN A 43 28.91 19.04 -39.40
N PRO A 44 28.81 19.35 -40.73
CA PRO A 44 27.82 18.69 -41.61
C PRO A 44 28.33 18.17 -42.98
N ARG A 45 27.37 17.65 -43.78
CA ARG A 45 27.30 17.49 -45.26
C ARG A 45 28.08 16.35 -45.94
N THR A 46 27.34 15.50 -46.67
CA THR A 46 27.54 15.27 -48.12
C THR A 46 26.30 14.63 -48.80
N LEU A 47 26.00 15.09 -50.01
CA LEU A 47 24.95 14.65 -50.95
C LEU A 47 25.38 13.38 -51.72
N TRP A 48 24.45 12.45 -51.98
CA TRP A 48 24.28 11.66 -53.23
C TRP A 48 22.79 11.21 -53.29
N ALA A 49 21.95 11.79 -54.17
CA ALA A 49 21.56 11.35 -55.53
C ALA A 49 20.63 10.09 -55.62
N PHE A 50 19.39 10.38 -56.04
CA PHE A 50 18.41 9.59 -56.82
C PHE A 50 18.31 8.05 -56.69
N GLY A 51 17.14 7.62 -56.22
CA GLY A 51 16.60 6.27 -56.43
C GLY A 51 15.13 6.19 -55.98
N SER A 52 14.21 6.04 -56.93
CA SER A 52 12.76 5.96 -56.72
C SER A 52 12.38 4.78 -55.83
N ALA A 53 11.87 5.04 -54.62
CA ALA A 53 11.27 4.04 -53.73
C ALA A 53 9.73 4.10 -53.82
N PRO A 54 9.03 2.95 -53.78
CA PRO A 54 7.57 2.91 -53.88
C PRO A 54 6.92 3.60 -52.67
N ARG A 55 5.85 4.36 -52.94
CA ARG A 55 4.96 4.93 -51.92
C ARG A 55 4.34 3.80 -51.10
N PHE A 56 4.93 3.52 -49.96
CA PHE A 56 4.21 2.90 -48.86
C PHE A 56 3.20 3.93 -48.34
N TYR A 57 1.91 3.63 -48.52
CA TYR A 57 0.87 4.27 -47.73
C TYR A 57 1.16 3.92 -46.26
N PRO A 58 1.28 4.89 -45.34
CA PRO A 58 1.27 4.56 -43.94
C PRO A 58 -0.09 3.95 -43.66
N SER A 59 -0.10 2.65 -43.37
CA SER A 59 -1.21 1.98 -42.71
C SER A 59 -1.61 2.88 -41.55
N SER A 60 -2.86 3.32 -41.53
CA SER A 60 -3.44 4.01 -40.39
C SER A 60 -3.07 3.20 -39.15
N VAL A 61 -2.18 3.74 -38.31
CA VAL A 61 -1.96 3.26 -36.95
C VAL A 61 -3.30 3.49 -36.27
N THR A 62 -4.15 2.48 -36.29
CA THR A 62 -5.29 2.40 -35.39
C THR A 62 -4.66 2.40 -34.00
N ASN A 63 -4.74 3.54 -33.33
CA ASN A 63 -4.39 3.65 -31.93
C ASN A 63 -5.46 2.87 -31.15
N SER A 64 -5.39 1.54 -31.21
CA SER A 64 -6.07 0.67 -30.28
C SER A 64 -5.39 0.91 -28.95
N GLN A 65 -5.92 1.85 -28.17
CA GLN A 65 -5.64 1.89 -26.74
C GLN A 65 -6.11 0.56 -26.20
N GLU A 66 -5.17 -0.38 -26.07
CA GLU A 66 -5.35 -1.62 -25.35
C GLU A 66 -5.82 -1.23 -23.94
N THR A 67 -7.05 -1.58 -23.59
CA THR A 67 -7.66 -1.17 -22.33
C THR A 67 -7.05 -2.00 -21.20
N GLU A 68 -5.92 -1.53 -20.67
CA GLU A 68 -5.32 -2.09 -19.45
C GLU A 68 -6.27 -1.85 -18.26
N MET A 69 -6.75 -2.93 -17.64
CA MET A 69 -7.55 -2.84 -16.43
C MET A 69 -6.61 -2.69 -15.23
N LYS A 70 -6.80 -1.64 -14.43
CA LYS A 70 -6.02 -1.36 -13.22
C LYS A 70 -6.93 -1.48 -12.01
N PHE A 71 -6.56 -2.30 -11.04
CA PHE A 71 -7.37 -2.56 -9.85
C PHE A 71 -6.54 -2.42 -8.57
N ILE A 72 -6.96 -1.54 -7.67
CA ILE A 72 -6.24 -1.20 -6.43
C ILE A 72 -7.02 -1.68 -5.22
N ILE A 73 -6.36 -2.52 -4.42
CA ILE A 73 -6.90 -3.12 -3.21
C ILE A 73 -6.23 -2.50 -1.99
N GLY A 74 -7.02 -1.89 -1.10
CA GLY A 74 -6.60 -1.56 0.25
C GLY A 74 -6.73 -2.77 1.18
N ILE A 75 -5.66 -3.12 1.91
CA ILE A 75 -5.70 -4.09 3.02
C ILE A 75 -5.28 -3.38 4.30
N GLY A 76 -6.28 -2.83 4.97
CA GLY A 76 -6.15 -2.16 6.26
C GLY A 76 -6.37 -3.10 7.43
N GLY A 77 -6.20 -2.58 8.64
CA GLY A 77 -6.55 -3.32 9.85
C GLY A 77 -5.55 -3.18 10.99
N VAL A 78 -5.90 -3.78 12.12
CA VAL A 78 -5.12 -3.71 13.35
C VAL A 78 -3.70 -4.27 13.18
N THR A 79 -2.76 -3.74 13.98
CA THR A 79 -1.41 -4.31 14.08
C THR A 79 -1.47 -5.80 14.45
N ASN A 80 -0.52 -6.59 13.96
CA ASN A 80 -0.49 -8.06 14.13
C ASN A 80 -1.76 -8.82 13.66
N GLY A 81 -2.65 -8.18 12.88
CA GLY A 81 -3.88 -8.80 12.37
C GLY A 81 -3.67 -9.87 11.30
N GLY A 82 -2.49 -9.95 10.68
CA GLY A 82 -2.17 -10.92 9.62
C GLY A 82 -2.14 -10.36 8.20
N LYS A 83 -2.20 -9.02 8.03
CA LYS A 83 -2.19 -8.31 6.74
C LYS A 83 -1.09 -8.80 5.78
N THR A 84 0.17 -8.70 6.19
CA THR A 84 1.31 -9.09 5.35
C THR A 84 1.30 -10.58 4.99
N THR A 85 0.78 -11.45 5.86
CA THR A 85 0.62 -12.87 5.53
C THR A 85 -0.43 -13.08 4.44
N LEU A 86 -1.58 -12.40 4.54
CA LEU A 86 -2.61 -12.40 3.51
C LEU A 86 -2.07 -11.85 2.18
N THR A 87 -1.44 -10.67 2.23
CA THR A 87 -0.85 -10.00 1.06
C THR A 87 0.17 -10.87 0.34
N ASN A 88 1.08 -11.52 1.08
CA ASN A 88 2.07 -12.44 0.48
C ASN A 88 1.43 -13.65 -0.19
N LYS A 89 0.27 -14.11 0.29
CA LYS A 89 -0.45 -15.21 -0.33
C LYS A 89 -1.17 -14.74 -1.60
N LEU A 90 -1.83 -13.59 -1.57
CA LEU A 90 -2.47 -12.99 -2.75
C LEU A 90 -1.45 -12.68 -3.85
N LEU A 91 -0.30 -12.12 -3.51
CA LEU A 91 0.79 -11.81 -4.44
C LEU A 91 1.30 -13.03 -5.22
N LYS A 92 1.27 -14.22 -4.59
CA LYS A 92 1.67 -15.48 -5.24
C LYS A 92 0.60 -16.05 -6.17
N THR A 93 -0.66 -15.66 -5.97
CA THR A 93 -1.79 -16.20 -6.72
C THR A 93 -2.16 -15.32 -7.91
N PHE A 94 -2.18 -14.00 -7.74
CA PHE A 94 -2.59 -13.08 -8.80
C PHE A 94 -1.42 -12.74 -9.73
N PRO A 95 -1.58 -12.86 -11.07
CA PRO A 95 -0.60 -12.37 -12.02
C PRO A 95 -0.54 -10.84 -11.98
N ASN A 96 0.58 -10.26 -12.42
CA ASN A 96 0.76 -8.81 -12.56
C ASN A 96 0.39 -8.00 -11.29
N CYS A 97 0.60 -8.61 -10.12
CA CYS A 97 0.26 -8.05 -8.83
C CYS A 97 1.49 -7.38 -8.21
N CYS A 98 1.35 -6.11 -7.81
CA CYS A 98 2.36 -5.37 -7.06
C CYS A 98 1.87 -5.10 -5.64
N VAL A 99 2.78 -4.78 -4.72
CA VAL A 99 2.45 -4.45 -3.34
C VAL A 99 3.18 -3.20 -2.90
N VAL A 100 2.48 -2.31 -2.19
CA VAL A 100 3.05 -1.17 -1.46
C VAL A 100 2.78 -1.37 0.03
N HIS A 101 3.84 -1.45 0.82
CA HIS A 101 3.77 -1.62 2.27
C HIS A 101 3.86 -0.26 2.98
N GLN A 102 2.87 0.10 3.80
CA GLN A 102 2.90 1.34 4.59
C GLN A 102 4.14 1.41 5.51
N ASP A 103 4.60 0.27 6.04
CA ASP A 103 5.78 0.18 6.90
C ASP A 103 7.07 0.70 6.22
N ASP A 104 7.13 0.74 4.89
CA ASP A 104 8.30 1.23 4.15
C ASP A 104 8.39 2.77 4.15
N PHE A 105 7.34 3.46 4.62
CA PHE A 105 7.23 4.92 4.63
C PHE A 105 7.37 5.53 6.04
N PHE A 106 7.84 4.77 7.03
CA PHE A 106 8.15 5.34 8.34
C PHE A 106 9.28 6.37 8.24
N LYS A 107 9.07 7.52 8.87
CA LYS A 107 10.13 8.52 9.10
C LYS A 107 11.21 7.94 9.99
N LYS A 108 12.37 8.59 9.99
CA LYS A 108 13.47 8.16 10.85
C LYS A 108 13.10 8.33 12.33
N PRO A 109 13.64 7.51 13.25
CA PRO A 109 13.29 7.57 14.66
C PRO A 109 13.48 8.96 15.31
N ASP A 110 14.47 9.73 14.85
CA ASP A 110 14.78 11.09 15.31
C ASP A 110 13.77 12.15 14.84
N GLN A 111 12.95 11.83 13.84
CA GLN A 111 11.89 12.71 13.32
C GLN A 111 10.51 12.42 13.91
N ILE A 112 10.42 11.47 14.84
CA ILE A 112 9.15 11.03 15.45
C ILE A 112 9.17 11.43 16.91
N ASP A 113 8.22 12.27 17.29
CA ASP A 113 8.11 12.83 18.63
C ASP A 113 7.78 11.78 19.69
N VAL A 114 8.12 12.11 20.94
CA VAL A 114 7.64 11.41 22.13
C VAL A 114 6.39 12.14 22.62
N GLY A 115 5.30 11.41 22.79
CA GLY A 115 4.04 11.99 23.25
C GLY A 115 4.03 12.25 24.76
N GLU A 116 2.95 12.88 25.22
CA GLU A 116 2.69 13.11 26.64
C GLU A 116 2.55 11.80 27.44
N ASP A 117 2.19 10.72 26.75
CA ASP A 117 2.15 9.34 27.28
C ASP A 117 3.54 8.75 27.55
N GLY A 118 4.62 9.46 27.19
CA GLY A 118 6.00 9.02 27.35
C GLY A 118 6.45 8.01 26.28
N PHE A 119 5.62 7.71 25.28
CA PHE A 119 5.93 6.79 24.21
C PHE A 119 6.22 7.51 22.90
N ARG A 120 7.14 6.95 22.10
CA ARG A 120 7.40 7.44 20.74
C ARG A 120 6.18 7.16 19.87
N GLN A 121 5.69 8.21 19.19
CA GLN A 121 4.43 8.20 18.47
C GLN A 121 4.57 7.50 17.11
N TRP A 122 4.72 6.17 17.10
CA TRP A 122 4.80 5.39 15.86
C TRP A 122 3.43 5.14 15.23
N ASP A 123 2.40 5.03 16.06
CA ASP A 123 1.06 4.62 15.62
C ASP A 123 0.20 5.82 15.14
N VAL A 124 0.82 6.87 14.58
CA VAL A 124 0.16 8.08 14.04
C VAL A 124 0.53 8.37 12.58
N ILE A 125 -0.36 9.02 11.84
CA ILE A 125 -0.13 9.46 10.45
C ILE A 125 1.12 10.34 10.31
N SER A 126 1.41 11.21 11.28
CA SER A 126 2.57 12.11 11.23
C SER A 126 3.92 11.40 11.29
N ALA A 127 3.95 10.14 11.74
CA ALA A 127 5.16 9.30 11.74
C ALA A 127 5.51 8.72 10.37
N LEU A 128 4.61 8.85 9.40
CA LEU A 128 4.74 8.31 8.06
C LEU A 128 4.92 9.43 7.03
N ASP A 129 5.69 9.15 5.98
CA ASP A 129 5.73 9.96 4.76
C ASP A 129 4.58 9.55 3.82
N MET A 130 3.37 9.98 4.17
CA MET A 130 2.16 9.63 3.41
C MET A 130 2.12 10.26 2.01
N GLU A 131 2.82 11.38 1.81
CA GLU A 131 2.96 12.00 0.48
C GLU A 131 3.82 11.13 -0.43
N ALA A 132 4.97 10.63 0.05
CA ALA A 132 5.77 9.67 -0.69
C ALA A 132 5.00 8.37 -1.00
N MET A 133 4.17 7.90 -0.06
CA MET A 133 3.31 6.74 -0.27
C MET A 133 2.28 6.97 -1.38
N VAL A 134 1.58 8.11 -1.36
CA VAL A 134 0.63 8.50 -2.43
C VAL A 134 1.33 8.63 -3.77
N SER A 135 2.50 9.27 -3.80
CA SER A 135 3.30 9.40 -5.02
C SER A 135 3.68 8.04 -5.61
N THR A 136 4.00 7.06 -4.75
CA THR A 136 4.33 5.70 -5.16
C THR A 136 3.11 5.01 -5.80
N VAL A 137 1.94 5.11 -5.17
CA VAL A 137 0.68 4.55 -5.70
C VAL A 137 0.31 5.21 -7.04
N LYS A 138 0.45 6.53 -7.16
CA LYS A 138 0.21 7.25 -8.41
C LYS A 138 1.18 6.85 -9.53
N GLY A 139 2.46 6.66 -9.20
CA GLY A 139 3.44 6.15 -10.16
C GLY A 139 3.07 4.77 -10.72
N TRP A 140 2.49 3.89 -9.87
CA TRP A 140 1.92 2.64 -10.35
C TRP A 140 0.69 2.86 -11.23
N GLN A 141 -0.23 3.76 -10.86
CA GLN A 141 -1.42 4.06 -11.67
C GLN A 141 -1.07 4.59 -13.07
N GLU A 142 -0.02 5.40 -13.18
CA GLU A 142 0.47 5.93 -14.45
C GLU A 142 0.98 4.80 -15.35
N ASN A 143 1.85 3.93 -14.84
CA ASN A 143 2.43 2.83 -15.62
C ASN A 143 2.76 1.59 -14.76
N PRO A 144 1.81 0.64 -14.61
CA PRO A 144 2.00 -0.57 -13.80
C PRO A 144 3.16 -1.44 -14.28
N VAL A 145 3.36 -1.53 -15.60
CA VAL A 145 4.41 -2.34 -16.23
C VAL A 145 5.80 -1.82 -15.87
N LYS A 146 6.02 -0.51 -16.01
CA LYS A 146 7.28 0.15 -15.64
C LYS A 146 7.53 0.02 -14.15
N PHE A 147 6.48 0.21 -13.32
CA PHE A 147 6.56 0.03 -11.88
C PHE A 147 6.97 -1.38 -11.51
N ALA A 148 6.33 -2.41 -12.05
CA ALA A 148 6.67 -3.80 -11.77
C ALA A 148 8.14 -4.11 -12.09
N ARG A 149 8.61 -3.68 -13.27
CA ARG A 149 10.00 -3.87 -13.71
C ARG A 149 11.01 -3.18 -12.80
N SER A 150 10.74 -1.94 -12.36
CA SER A 150 11.66 -1.22 -11.46
C SER A 150 11.73 -1.84 -10.06
N HIS A 151 10.75 -2.67 -9.69
CA HIS A 151 10.68 -3.33 -8.38
C HIS A 151 10.93 -4.84 -8.45
N GLY A 152 11.46 -5.34 -9.58
CA GLY A 152 11.84 -6.74 -9.74
C GLY A 152 10.67 -7.73 -9.79
N VAL A 153 9.46 -7.25 -10.11
CA VAL A 153 8.28 -8.11 -10.28
C VAL A 153 8.26 -8.65 -11.71
N SER A 154 8.29 -9.98 -11.84
CA SER A 154 8.12 -10.64 -13.13
C SER A 154 6.68 -10.52 -13.59
N LEU A 155 6.46 -9.89 -14.75
CA LEU A 155 5.17 -9.82 -15.40
C LEU A 155 4.95 -11.08 -16.24
N SER A 156 3.72 -11.58 -16.30
CA SER A 156 3.39 -12.65 -17.25
C SER A 156 3.49 -12.08 -18.66
N SER A 157 4.28 -12.73 -19.50
CA SER A 157 4.43 -12.38 -20.91
C SER A 157 3.30 -13.03 -21.72
N ASP A 158 2.06 -12.65 -21.42
CA ASP A 158 0.92 -13.08 -22.22
C ASP A 158 0.65 -12.01 -23.27
N ALA A 159 0.83 -12.45 -24.51
CA ALA A 159 0.57 -11.68 -25.72
C ALA A 159 -0.95 -11.45 -25.89
N ASP A 160 -1.27 -10.26 -26.42
CA ASP A 160 -2.55 -9.85 -26.99
C ASP A 160 -3.76 -9.76 -26.04
N GLY A 161 -4.01 -8.54 -25.54
CA GLY A 161 -5.36 -8.08 -25.15
C GLY A 161 -5.75 -8.26 -23.68
N GLU A 162 -6.08 -7.14 -23.02
CA GLU A 162 -6.72 -7.02 -21.70
C GLU A 162 -5.91 -7.58 -20.50
N ALA A 163 -4.69 -7.06 -20.30
CA ALA A 163 -3.94 -7.34 -19.09
C ALA A 163 -4.57 -6.64 -17.86
N VAL A 164 -4.95 -7.42 -16.84
CA VAL A 164 -5.35 -6.90 -15.52
C VAL A 164 -4.11 -6.70 -14.66
N HIS A 165 -3.90 -5.48 -14.17
CA HIS A 165 -2.85 -5.12 -13.24
C HIS A 165 -3.43 -4.88 -11.85
N LEU A 166 -2.91 -5.59 -10.84
CA LEU A 166 -3.33 -5.43 -9.45
C LEU A 166 -2.27 -4.67 -8.63
N LEU A 167 -2.74 -3.77 -7.78
CA LEU A 167 -1.93 -3.18 -6.71
C LEU A 167 -2.57 -3.46 -5.36
N ILE A 168 -1.82 -4.07 -4.46
CA ILE A 168 -2.20 -4.18 -3.06
C ILE A 168 -1.48 -3.08 -2.28
N VAL A 169 -2.24 -2.22 -1.61
CA VAL A 169 -1.72 -1.25 -0.65
C VAL A 169 -2.09 -1.75 0.74
N GLU A 170 -1.09 -2.15 1.53
CA GLU A 170 -1.32 -2.67 2.88
C GLU A 170 -0.73 -1.79 3.97
N GLY A 171 -1.44 -1.71 5.11
CA GLY A 171 -0.97 -0.96 6.27
C GLY A 171 -2.01 -0.89 7.38
N PHE A 172 -1.68 -0.23 8.48
CA PHE A 172 -2.60 -0.11 9.63
C PHE A 172 -3.32 1.24 9.69
N LEU A 173 -2.83 2.26 8.99
CA LEU A 173 -3.41 3.62 8.91
C LEU A 173 -3.79 4.05 7.48
N ILE A 174 -3.81 3.13 6.52
CA ILE A 174 -4.03 3.47 5.09
C ILE A 174 -5.42 4.08 4.81
N TYR A 175 -6.39 3.89 5.71
CA TYR A 175 -7.73 4.48 5.61
C TYR A 175 -7.92 5.75 6.45
N ASN A 176 -6.85 6.25 7.07
CA ASN A 176 -6.85 7.51 7.81
C ASN A 176 -6.29 8.66 6.95
N TYR A 177 -6.00 8.40 5.67
CA TYR A 177 -5.41 9.38 4.76
C TYR A 177 -6.25 9.52 3.49
N LYS A 178 -7.03 10.62 3.41
CA LYS A 178 -8.02 10.86 2.34
C LYS A 178 -7.45 10.68 0.92
N PRO A 179 -6.25 11.18 0.57
CA PRO A 179 -5.68 10.98 -0.76
C PRO A 179 -5.52 9.52 -1.19
N LEU A 180 -5.36 8.57 -0.26
CA LEU A 180 -5.32 7.14 -0.57
C LEU A 180 -6.72 6.52 -0.68
N ILE A 181 -7.65 6.93 0.17
CA ILE A 181 -9.03 6.41 0.21
C ILE A 181 -9.72 6.57 -1.13
N ASP A 182 -9.51 7.72 -1.79
CA ASP A 182 -10.13 8.04 -3.07
C ASP A 182 -9.57 7.22 -4.26
N ILE A 183 -8.48 6.47 -4.05
CA ILE A 183 -7.78 5.69 -5.07
C ILE A 183 -8.19 4.20 -5.07
N TYR A 184 -8.71 3.68 -3.94
CA TYR A 184 -9.01 2.26 -3.82
C TYR A 184 -10.27 1.84 -4.58
N ASP A 185 -10.17 0.76 -5.35
CA ASP A 185 -11.30 0.09 -5.98
C ASP A 185 -12.01 -0.86 -5.02
N LYS A 186 -11.23 -1.46 -4.11
CA LYS A 186 -11.72 -2.38 -3.07
C LYS A 186 -10.95 -2.23 -1.76
N CYS A 187 -11.66 -2.27 -0.64
CA CYS A 187 -11.08 -2.09 0.68
C CYS A 187 -11.42 -3.27 1.60
N PHE A 188 -10.42 -3.84 2.27
CA PHE A 188 -10.58 -4.82 3.34
C PHE A 188 -10.04 -4.28 4.67
N TYR A 189 -10.67 -4.62 5.78
CA TYR A 189 -10.20 -4.27 7.12
C TYR A 189 -10.11 -5.50 8.01
N ILE A 190 -8.89 -5.89 8.39
CA ILE A 190 -8.68 -7.01 9.31
C ILE A 190 -8.80 -6.54 10.76
N SER A 191 -9.76 -7.09 11.49
CA SER A 191 -9.97 -6.81 12.91
C SER A 191 -9.75 -8.06 13.75
N ILE A 192 -9.07 -7.92 14.89
CA ILE A 192 -9.01 -8.93 15.96
C ILE A 192 -9.33 -8.28 17.31
N PRO A 193 -9.88 -9.03 18.27
CA PRO A 193 -10.11 -8.53 19.63
C PRO A 193 -8.81 -8.11 20.32
N TYR A 194 -8.94 -7.23 21.31
CA TYR A 194 -7.84 -6.71 22.13
C TYR A 194 -6.90 -7.81 22.63
N GLU A 195 -7.44 -8.85 23.28
CA GLU A 195 -6.64 -9.92 23.89
C GLU A 195 -5.81 -10.67 22.86
N GLU A 196 -6.39 -10.99 21.71
CA GLU A 196 -5.68 -11.68 20.64
C GLU A 196 -4.62 -10.77 20.01
N CYS A 197 -4.91 -9.48 19.85
CA CYS A 197 -3.94 -8.51 19.36
C CYS A 197 -2.75 -8.38 20.31
N LYS A 198 -3.02 -8.23 21.62
CA LYS A 198 -2.00 -8.15 22.66
C LYS A 198 -1.14 -9.40 22.66
N ARG A 199 -1.75 -10.59 22.68
CA ARG A 199 -1.07 -11.89 22.64
C ARG A 199 -0.16 -12.00 21.42
N ARG A 200 -0.67 -11.71 20.21
CA ARG A 200 0.14 -11.76 18.96
C ARG A 200 1.28 -10.76 18.97
N ARG A 201 1.05 -9.55 19.50
CA ARG A 201 2.08 -8.50 19.58
C ARG A 201 3.19 -8.88 20.55
N SER A 202 2.86 -9.41 21.72
CA SER A 202 3.84 -9.88 22.70
C SER A 202 4.74 -11.01 22.18
N THR A 203 4.26 -11.80 21.21
CA THR A 203 5.06 -12.87 20.58
C THR A 203 5.90 -12.41 19.38
N ARG A 204 5.75 -11.16 18.92
CA ARG A 204 6.47 -10.65 17.74
C ARG A 204 7.79 -10.02 18.16
N THR A 205 8.85 -10.35 17.43
CA THR A 205 10.15 -9.69 17.60
C THR A 205 10.21 -8.44 16.73
N TYR A 206 10.28 -7.28 17.38
CA TYR A 206 10.58 -5.99 16.74
C TYR A 206 12.07 -5.67 16.83
N THR A 207 12.56 -4.83 15.92
CA THR A 207 13.95 -4.34 15.93
C THR A 207 14.27 -3.60 17.23
N VAL A 208 13.31 -2.81 17.70
CA VAL A 208 13.31 -2.21 19.04
C VAL A 208 12.19 -2.88 19.82
N PRO A 209 12.50 -3.60 20.91
CA PRO A 209 11.48 -4.23 21.74
C PRO A 209 10.45 -3.21 22.27
N ASP A 210 9.19 -3.60 22.34
CA ASP A 210 8.14 -2.78 22.94
C ASP A 210 8.46 -2.56 24.43
N PRO A 211 8.55 -1.31 24.93
CA PRO A 211 8.74 -1.06 26.35
C PRO A 211 7.51 -1.53 27.16
N PRO A 212 7.68 -1.80 28.48
CA PRO A 212 6.57 -2.17 29.34
C PRO A 212 5.41 -1.18 29.25
N GLY A 213 4.18 -1.71 29.12
CA GLY A 213 2.97 -0.88 29.04
C GLY A 213 2.69 -0.23 27.68
N LEU A 214 3.59 -0.33 26.68
CA LEU A 214 3.39 0.31 25.37
C LEU A 214 2.04 -0.09 24.74
N PHE A 215 1.69 -1.38 24.79
CA PHE A 215 0.48 -1.86 24.13
C PHE A 215 -0.78 -1.21 24.69
N ASP A 216 -0.87 -1.17 26.02
CA ASP A 216 -2.05 -0.70 26.75
C ASP A 216 -2.10 0.83 26.81
N GLY A 217 -0.94 1.46 26.97
CA GLY A 217 -0.80 2.90 27.12
C GLY A 217 -0.79 3.68 25.81
N HIS A 218 -0.37 3.06 24.71
CA HIS A 218 -0.18 3.76 23.43
C HIS A 218 -0.87 3.06 22.26
N VAL A 219 -0.45 1.83 21.93
CA VAL A 219 -0.82 1.16 20.67
C VAL A 219 -2.32 0.96 20.55
N TRP A 220 -2.95 0.39 21.58
CA TRP A 220 -4.39 0.09 21.53
C TRP A 220 -5.25 1.36 21.58
N PRO A 221 -4.96 2.34 22.47
CA PRO A 221 -5.62 3.65 22.41
C PRO A 221 -5.51 4.32 21.04
N MET A 222 -4.33 4.31 20.41
CA MET A 222 -4.11 4.89 19.08
C MET A 222 -4.89 4.13 18.00
N TYR A 223 -4.90 2.80 18.06
CA TYR A 223 -5.73 1.98 17.18
C TYR A 223 -7.22 2.34 17.30
N LEU A 224 -7.76 2.45 18.52
CA LEU A 224 -9.16 2.80 18.73
C LEU A 224 -9.50 4.20 18.19
N LYS A 225 -8.61 5.17 18.45
CA LYS A 225 -8.72 6.54 17.92
C LYS A 225 -8.78 6.53 16.39
N HIS A 226 -7.81 5.89 15.75
CA HIS A 226 -7.73 5.85 14.29
C HIS A 226 -8.83 5.02 13.64
N ARG A 227 -9.30 3.94 14.29
CA ARG A 227 -10.47 3.19 13.82
C ARG A 227 -11.72 4.08 13.80
N LYS A 228 -11.94 4.87 14.84
CA LYS A 228 -13.06 5.81 14.91
C LYS A 228 -12.95 6.91 13.84
N GLU A 229 -11.76 7.44 13.62
CA GLU A 229 -11.50 8.42 12.56
C GLU A 229 -11.77 7.83 11.16
N MET A 230 -11.31 6.60 10.89
CA MET A 230 -11.60 5.88 9.65
C MET A 230 -13.11 5.71 9.44
N GLU A 231 -13.82 5.26 10.47
CA GLU A 231 -15.28 5.09 10.44
C GLU A 231 -16.00 6.42 10.18
N SER A 232 -15.42 7.55 10.61
CA SER A 232 -15.99 8.89 10.40
C SER A 232 -15.63 9.50 9.04
N ASN A 233 -14.43 9.21 8.51
CA ASN A 233 -13.94 9.76 7.24
C ASN A 233 -14.63 9.15 6.01
N CYS A 234 -15.24 7.99 6.18
CA CYS A 234 -15.95 7.33 5.12
C CYS A 234 -17.46 7.50 5.26
N ASP A 235 -18.02 8.56 4.68
CA ASP A 235 -19.46 8.65 4.35
C ASP A 235 -19.93 7.49 3.43
N ARG A 236 -18.98 6.70 2.91
CA ARG A 236 -19.18 5.48 2.08
C ARG A 236 -19.22 4.18 2.91
N ILE A 237 -18.95 4.21 4.22
CA ILE A 237 -19.09 3.03 5.09
C ILE A 237 -20.53 2.94 5.58
N GLY A 238 -21.33 2.20 4.85
CA GLY A 238 -22.48 1.52 5.43
C GLY A 238 -21.94 0.50 6.41
N LEU A 239 -22.10 0.79 7.71
CA LEU A 239 -21.87 -0.16 8.78
C LEU A 239 -22.65 -1.45 8.50
N GLN A 240 -21.95 -2.51 8.09
CA GLN A 240 -22.31 -3.86 8.53
C GLN A 240 -21.64 -4.11 9.87
N SER A 241 -21.99 -3.32 10.88
CA SER A 241 -21.83 -3.76 12.26
C SER A 241 -22.66 -5.02 12.43
N ARG A 242 -22.11 -6.03 13.13
CA ARG A 242 -22.75 -7.32 13.47
C ARG A 242 -24.01 -7.22 14.35
N PHE A 243 -24.73 -6.09 14.33
CA PHE A 243 -26.02 -5.91 14.98
C PHE A 243 -26.92 -5.08 14.05
N ASP A 244 -28.12 -5.62 13.79
CA ASP A 244 -29.24 -5.08 13.00
C ASP A 244 -29.22 -5.25 11.46
N GLN A 245 -29.71 -6.41 11.00
CA GLN A 245 -30.18 -6.66 9.62
C GLN A 245 -31.50 -5.91 9.27
N LYS A 246 -31.92 -4.87 10.00
CA LYS A 246 -33.28 -4.28 9.84
C LYS A 246 -33.36 -2.80 9.44
N ARG A 247 -32.28 -2.16 9.00
CA ARG A 247 -32.34 -0.77 8.50
C ARG A 247 -31.68 -0.59 7.14
N VAL A 248 -32.27 -1.21 6.11
CA VAL A 248 -32.18 -0.66 4.75
C VAL A 248 -33.19 0.50 4.68
N VAL A 249 -32.74 1.70 5.06
CA VAL A 249 -33.55 2.91 4.88
C VAL A 249 -33.46 3.33 3.41
N LYS A 250 -34.57 3.08 2.72
CA LYS A 250 -35.12 3.75 1.53
C LYS A 250 -34.31 4.98 1.06
N SER A 251 -33.34 4.77 0.18
CA SER A 251 -32.87 5.80 -0.75
C SER A 251 -33.37 5.42 -2.14
N SER A 252 -34.22 6.28 -2.72
CA SER A 252 -34.85 6.10 -4.04
C SER A 252 -33.95 6.52 -5.21
N ARG A 253 -32.64 6.68 -4.99
CA ARG A 253 -31.67 6.94 -6.06
C ARG A 253 -30.95 5.64 -6.41
N PRO A 254 -30.87 5.24 -7.69
CA PRO A 254 -30.03 4.11 -8.08
C PRO A 254 -28.59 4.44 -7.70
N LEU A 255 -28.01 3.68 -6.77
CA LEU A 255 -26.59 3.73 -6.49
C LEU A 255 -25.87 3.22 -7.74
N THR A 256 -25.03 4.06 -8.36
CA THR A 256 -24.18 3.63 -9.48
C THR A 256 -23.30 2.45 -9.03
N SER A 257 -22.91 1.54 -9.93
CA SER A 257 -22.00 0.40 -9.61
C SER A 257 -20.74 0.82 -8.82
N ARG A 258 -20.22 2.02 -9.09
CA ARG A 258 -19.07 2.64 -8.41
C ARG A 258 -19.30 3.05 -6.94
N LEU A 259 -20.57 3.21 -6.52
CA LEU A 259 -20.95 3.52 -5.13
C LEU A 259 -21.13 2.24 -4.30
N LEU A 260 -21.37 1.09 -4.93
CA LEU A 260 -21.44 -0.22 -4.27
C LEU A 260 -20.06 -0.87 -4.09
N SER A 261 -19.06 -0.55 -4.93
CA SER A 261 -17.70 -1.11 -4.82
C SER A 261 -16.87 -0.57 -3.64
N SER A 262 -17.39 0.40 -2.90
CA SER A 262 -16.61 1.20 -1.95
C SER A 262 -16.87 0.97 -0.47
N PHE A 263 -17.54 -0.13 -0.14
CA PHE A 263 -17.65 -0.53 1.25
C PHE A 263 -16.37 -1.25 1.67
N THR A 264 -15.82 -0.84 2.81
CA THR A 264 -14.74 -1.58 3.46
C THR A 264 -15.28 -2.89 4.01
N GLU A 265 -14.81 -4.01 3.47
CA GLU A 265 -15.19 -5.34 3.92
C GLU A 265 -14.41 -5.72 5.18
N TYR A 266 -15.12 -5.96 6.28
CA TYR A 266 -14.50 -6.42 7.52
C TYR A 266 -14.16 -7.92 7.44
N VAL A 267 -12.92 -8.21 7.81
CA VAL A 267 -12.35 -9.55 7.85
C VAL A 267 -12.02 -9.90 9.29
N ASP A 268 -12.59 -11.00 9.77
CA ASP A 268 -12.33 -11.51 11.11
C ASP A 268 -10.95 -12.15 11.14
N GLY A 269 -9.98 -11.47 11.76
CA GLY A 269 -8.60 -11.95 11.80
C GLY A 269 -8.36 -13.07 12.82
N THR A 270 -9.42 -13.53 13.52
CA THR A 270 -9.36 -14.67 14.46
C THR A 270 -9.60 -16.01 13.79
N THR A 271 -10.15 -16.02 12.56
CA THR A 271 -10.32 -17.24 11.78
C THR A 271 -8.99 -17.74 11.21
N THR A 272 -9.03 -18.89 10.54
CA THR A 272 -7.80 -19.47 9.99
C THR A 272 -7.23 -18.59 8.87
N LYS A 273 -5.91 -18.67 8.67
CA LYS A 273 -5.25 -17.96 7.55
C LYS A 273 -5.84 -18.35 6.19
N GLU A 274 -6.33 -19.58 6.07
CA GLU A 274 -6.95 -20.09 4.85
C GLU A 274 -8.33 -19.46 4.63
N ASP A 275 -9.17 -19.38 5.66
CA ASP A 275 -10.50 -18.75 5.57
C ASP A 275 -10.40 -17.26 5.25
N ILE A 276 -9.46 -16.56 5.89
CA ILE A 276 -9.16 -15.15 5.62
C ILE A 276 -8.77 -14.98 4.14
N TYR A 277 -7.88 -15.84 3.65
CA TYR A 277 -7.45 -15.80 2.26
C TYR A 277 -8.58 -16.10 1.28
N ASN A 278 -9.34 -17.19 1.48
CA ASN A 278 -10.41 -17.60 0.57
C ASN A 278 -11.47 -16.49 0.47
N LYS A 279 -11.89 -15.94 1.62
CA LYS A 279 -12.85 -14.83 1.65
C LYS A 279 -12.38 -13.62 0.83
N VAL A 280 -11.12 -13.20 1.02
CA VAL A 280 -10.57 -12.03 0.33
C VAL A 280 -10.35 -12.33 -1.16
N TYR A 281 -9.82 -13.50 -1.48
CA TYR A 281 -9.58 -13.96 -2.85
C TYR A 281 -10.87 -14.01 -3.67
N GLU A 282 -11.91 -14.68 -3.16
CA GLU A 282 -13.22 -14.76 -3.82
C GLU A 282 -13.83 -13.37 -4.01
N SER A 283 -13.71 -12.51 -2.98
CA SER A 283 -14.23 -11.15 -3.04
C SER A 283 -13.51 -10.28 -4.09
N VAL A 284 -12.19 -10.46 -4.27
CA VAL A 284 -11.41 -9.80 -5.32
C VAL A 284 -11.79 -10.35 -6.70
N GLN A 285 -11.81 -11.68 -6.87
CA GLN A 285 -12.19 -12.33 -8.14
C GLN A 285 -13.56 -11.89 -8.62
N ASN A 286 -14.56 -11.90 -7.73
CA ASN A 286 -15.90 -11.40 -8.05
C ASN A 286 -15.90 -9.93 -8.46
N SER A 287 -14.99 -9.12 -7.94
CA SER A 287 -14.93 -7.70 -8.32
C SER A 287 -14.31 -7.51 -9.70
N LEU A 288 -13.27 -8.27 -10.02
CA LEU A 288 -12.64 -8.26 -11.34
C LEU A 288 -13.62 -8.73 -12.43
N LEU A 289 -14.38 -9.81 -12.18
CA LEU A 289 -15.40 -10.33 -13.10
C LEU A 289 -16.57 -9.37 -13.34
N ASN A 290 -16.86 -8.47 -12.40
CA ASN A 290 -17.93 -7.46 -12.55
C ASN A 290 -17.43 -6.17 -13.23
N GLN A 291 -16.12 -6.06 -13.49
CA GLN A 291 -15.50 -4.91 -14.17
C GLN A 291 -15.10 -5.21 -15.62
N SER A 292 -15.02 -6.49 -15.99
CA SER A 292 -14.94 -7.00 -17.37
C SER A 292 -16.32 -7.06 -18.02
#